data_AF-A0A3D1M9E6-F1
#
_entry.id   AF-A0A3D1M9E6-F1
#
_cell.length_a   1.000
_cell.length_b   1.000
_cell.length_c   1.000
_cell.angle_alpha   90.00
_cell.angle_beta   90.00
_cell.angle_gamma   90.00
#
_symmetry.space_group_name_H-M   'P 1'
#
loop_
_entity.id
_entity.type
_entity.pdbx_description
1 polymer ?
#
loop_
_entity_poly.entity_id
_entity_poly.type
_entity_poly.pdbx_seq_one_letter_code
_entity_poly.pdbx_strand_id
1 'polypeptide(L)'
;MDLALRTQTEKLAGQYGLAAAFEEFDPFPATINHPRCAEKIRRIAVKAGYSCVNMKQPWRPSEDFGWYTKIRPGAMFYVGNGTNWPMPHQPAYDFNDHILPTAATVFLKLAESET
;
A
#
# COMPACT_ATOMS: atom_id res chain seq x y z
N MET A 1 18.47 5.66 -0.23
CA MET A 1 19.14 4.93 0.89
C MET A 1 19.25 5.84 2.12
N ASP A 2 19.01 5.28 3.32
CA ASP A 2 19.04 6.02 4.58
C ASP A 2 20.42 6.63 4.87
N LEU A 3 20.44 7.95 5.09
CA LEU A 3 21.65 8.73 5.41
C LEU A 3 22.30 8.24 6.72
N ALA A 4 21.50 7.75 7.67
CA ALA A 4 22.00 7.22 8.93
C ALA A 4 22.81 5.93 8.72
N LEU A 5 22.33 5.04 7.84
CA LEU A 5 23.04 3.79 7.51
C LEU A 5 24.38 4.07 6.81
N ARG A 6 24.41 5.02 5.87
CA ARG A 6 25.65 5.43 5.20
C ARG A 6 26.66 6.00 6.19
N THR A 7 26.22 6.96 7.01
CA THR A 7 27.07 7.60 8.05
C THR A 7 27.66 6.56 9.00
N GLN A 8 26.85 5.62 9.47
CA GLN A 8 27.32 4.59 10.39
C GLN A 8 28.30 3.62 9.72
N THR A 9 28.06 3.28 8.44
CA THR A 9 28.94 2.40 7.66
C THR A 9 30.30 3.06 7.42
N GLU A 10 30.33 4.33 7.02
CA GLU A 10 31.56 5.08 6.79
C GLU A 10 32.39 5.24 8.08
N LYS A 11 31.72 5.53 9.20
CA LYS A 11 32.36 5.61 10.52
C LYS A 11 33.05 4.29 10.87
N LEU A 12 32.35 3.17 10.73
CA LEU A 12 32.92 1.85 11.02
C LEU A 12 34.05 1.52 10.04
N ALA A 13 33.87 1.74 8.74
CA ALA A 13 34.91 1.50 7.74
C ALA A 13 36.20 2.26 8.07
N GLY A 14 36.09 3.54 8.44
CA GLY A 14 37.24 4.36 8.86
C GLY A 14 37.96 3.83 10.10
N GLN A 15 37.24 3.30 11.08
CA GLN A 15 37.83 2.71 12.29
C GLN A 15 38.72 1.50 12.00
N TYR A 16 38.43 0.77 10.92
CA TYR A 16 39.17 -0.43 10.51
C TYR A 16 40.07 -0.21 9.28
N GLY A 17 40.23 1.04 8.81
CA GLY A 17 41.05 1.34 7.64
C GLY A 17 40.50 0.78 6.32
N LEU A 18 39.18 0.59 6.23
CA LEU A 18 38.49 0.09 5.05
C LEU A 18 37.87 1.24 4.22
N ALA A 19 37.63 0.99 2.94
CA ALA A 19 36.85 1.84 2.07
C ALA A 19 35.40 1.32 1.95
N ALA A 20 34.43 2.23 1.80
CA ALA A 20 33.03 1.91 1.58
C ALA A 20 32.52 2.57 0.29
N ALA A 21 31.72 1.83 -0.48
CA ALA A 21 31.02 2.31 -1.67
C ALA A 21 29.55 1.87 -1.60
N PHE A 22 28.67 2.62 -2.26
CA PHE A 22 27.24 2.47 -2.10
C PHE A 22 26.51 2.64 -3.43
N GLU A 23 25.63 1.70 -3.74
CA GLU A 23 24.75 1.75 -4.90
C GLU A 23 23.30 1.49 -4.45
N GLU A 24 22.34 2.03 -5.19
CA GLU A 24 20.92 1.87 -4.89
C GLU A 24 20.21 1.38 -6.16
N PHE A 25 19.48 0.29 -6.01
CA PHE A 25 18.76 -0.38 -7.09
C PHE A 25 17.30 -0.52 -6.71
N ASP A 26 16.44 -0.49 -7.73
CA ASP A 26 15.00 -0.73 -7.61
C ASP A 26 14.31 0.12 -6.52
N PRO A 27 14.33 1.47 -6.64
CA PRO A 27 13.71 2.34 -5.67
C PRO A 27 12.19 2.13 -5.68
N PHE A 28 11.67 1.44 -4.68
CA PHE A 28 10.26 1.08 -4.62
C PHE A 28 9.47 2.07 -3.74
N PRO A 29 8.65 2.96 -4.31
CA PRO A 29 7.97 3.99 -3.55
C PRO A 29 6.92 3.43 -2.61
N ALA A 30 6.81 4.01 -1.42
CA ALA A 30 5.67 3.74 -0.55
C ALA A 30 4.37 4.18 -1.22
N THR A 31 3.35 3.31 -1.18
CA THR A 31 1.98 3.66 -1.55
C THR A 31 1.36 4.54 -0.46
N ILE A 32 1.28 5.84 -0.73
CA ILE A 32 0.73 6.82 0.21
C ILE A 32 -0.59 7.34 -0.35
N ASN A 33 -1.69 6.99 0.33
CA ASN A 33 -3.00 7.49 -0.04
C ASN A 33 -3.11 8.99 0.20
N HIS A 34 -3.58 9.72 -0.82
CA HIS A 34 -3.95 11.11 -0.65
C HIS A 34 -5.22 11.21 0.24
N PRO A 35 -5.23 12.04 1.31
CA PRO A 35 -6.33 12.06 2.28
C PRO A 35 -7.72 12.29 1.66
N ARG A 36 -7.83 13.22 0.69
CA ARG A 36 -9.09 13.48 -0.03
C ARG A 36 -9.60 12.27 -0.81
N CYS A 37 -8.71 11.49 -1.44
CA CYS A 37 -9.09 10.33 -2.25
C CYS A 37 -9.53 9.18 -1.35
N ALA A 38 -8.79 8.92 -0.26
CA ALA A 38 -9.17 7.93 0.74
C ALA A 38 -10.54 8.24 1.38
N GLU A 39 -10.79 9.51 1.72
CA GLU A 39 -12.06 9.94 2.28
C GLU A 39 -13.22 9.81 1.28
N LYS A 40 -12.98 10.08 -0.01
CA LYS A 40 -13.99 9.86 -1.07
C LYS A 40 -14.39 8.39 -1.14
N ILE A 41 -13.42 7.48 -1.16
CA ILE A 41 -13.65 6.02 -1.15
C ILE A 41 -14.47 5.64 0.08
N ARG A 42 -14.06 6.07 1.27
CA ARG A 42 -14.74 5.78 2.54
C ARG A 42 -16.20 6.23 2.51
N ARG A 43 -16.49 7.45 2.06
CA ARG A 43 -17.86 7.98 1.97
C ARG A 43 -18.73 7.15 1.03
N ILE A 44 -18.19 6.74 -0.12
CA ILE A 44 -18.93 5.93 -1.10
C ILE A 44 -19.20 4.53 -0.56
N ALA A 45 -18.19 3.88 0.03
CA ALA A 45 -18.35 2.56 0.63
C ALA A 45 -19.40 2.56 1.75
N VAL A 46 -19.37 3.56 2.64
CA VAL A 46 -20.39 3.72 3.70
C VAL A 46 -21.78 3.96 3.12
N LYS A 47 -21.93 4.81 2.09
CA LYS A 47 -23.21 5.01 1.41
C LYS A 47 -23.74 3.75 0.73
N ALA A 48 -22.85 2.87 0.27
CA ALA A 48 -23.20 1.58 -0.30
C ALA A 48 -23.52 0.50 0.76
N GLY A 49 -23.49 0.85 2.05
CA GLY A 49 -23.82 -0.06 3.15
C GLY A 49 -22.64 -0.87 3.67
N TYR A 50 -21.41 -0.59 3.23
CA TYR A 50 -20.22 -1.31 3.70
C TYR A 50 -19.62 -0.68 4.96
N SER A 51 -19.15 -1.53 5.87
CA SER A 51 -18.32 -1.09 6.98
C SER A 51 -16.90 -0.78 6.51
N CYS A 52 -16.32 0.30 7.02
CA CYS A 52 -14.96 0.71 6.73
C CYS A 52 -14.15 0.73 8.03
N VAL A 53 -12.97 0.12 8.02
CA VAL A 53 -12.07 0.06 9.17
C VAL A 53 -10.77 0.74 8.81
N ASN A 54 -10.34 1.70 9.64
CA ASN A 54 -9.00 2.26 9.51
C ASN A 54 -7.99 1.24 10.04
N MET A 55 -6.96 0.97 9.24
CA MET A 55 -5.86 0.13 9.67
C MET A 55 -5.12 0.80 10.83
N LYS A 56 -4.88 0.06 11.92
CA LYS A 56 -4.13 0.57 13.08
C LYS A 56 -2.68 0.92 12.73
N GLN A 57 -2.14 0.26 11.72
CA GLN A 57 -0.79 0.44 11.21
C GLN A 57 -0.82 0.25 9.69
N PRO A 58 0.12 0.85 8.93
CA PRO A 58 0.24 0.56 7.50
C PRO A 58 0.46 -0.93 7.27
N TRP A 59 -0.24 -1.51 6.30
CA TRP A 59 0.14 -2.82 5.77
C TRP A 59 1.49 -2.66 5.07
N ARG A 60 2.36 -3.65 5.19
CA ARG A 60 3.68 -3.67 4.56
C ARG A 60 3.81 -4.64 3.35
N PRO A 61 2.84 -4.74 2.42
CA PRO A 61 3.13 -5.37 1.13
C PRO A 61 3.82 -4.32 0.23
N SER A 62 4.82 -4.74 -0.52
CA SER A 62 5.32 -3.89 -1.60
C SER A 62 4.24 -3.84 -2.68
N GLU A 63 3.75 -2.64 -3.00
CA GLU A 63 2.77 -2.40 -4.06
C GLU A 63 3.24 -1.28 -5.00
N ASP A 64 3.23 -1.53 -6.32
CA ASP A 64 3.81 -0.62 -7.30
C ASP A 64 2.95 0.63 -7.52
N PHE A 65 1.71 0.62 -7.02
CA PHE A 65 0.77 1.75 -7.05
C PHE A 65 1.34 3.04 -6.45
N GLY A 66 2.36 2.91 -5.58
CA GLY A 66 3.15 4.02 -5.07
C GLY A 66 3.72 4.92 -6.17
N TRP A 67 4.06 4.37 -7.34
CA TRP A 67 4.51 5.15 -8.49
C TRP A 67 3.43 6.08 -9.03
N TYR A 68 2.17 5.65 -9.08
CA TYR A 68 1.06 6.51 -9.50
C TYR A 68 0.75 7.59 -8.46
N THR A 69 0.71 7.22 -7.17
CA THR A 69 0.39 8.16 -6.09
C THR A 69 1.45 9.25 -5.89
N LYS A 70 2.70 9.02 -6.34
CA LYS A 70 3.74 10.05 -6.40
C LYS A 70 3.44 11.16 -7.40
N ILE A 71 2.69 10.86 -8.47
CA ILE A 71 2.47 11.77 -9.59
C ILE A 71 1.09 12.43 -9.49
N ARG A 72 0.09 11.72 -8.98
CA ARG A 72 -1.30 12.19 -8.89
C ARG A 72 -1.94 11.82 -7.55
N PRO A 73 -2.87 12.64 -7.03
CA PRO A 73 -3.71 12.23 -5.91
C PRO A 73 -4.45 10.93 -6.22
N GLY A 74 -4.09 9.86 -5.52
CA GLY A 74 -4.69 8.54 -5.64
C GLY A 74 -4.88 7.91 -4.27
N ALA A 75 -5.68 6.86 -4.20
CA ALA A 75 -5.81 6.06 -3.00
C ALA A 75 -6.12 4.60 -3.36
N MET A 76 -5.51 3.70 -2.62
CA MET A 76 -5.77 2.26 -2.61
C MET A 76 -6.51 1.87 -1.33
N PHE A 77 -7.40 0.90 -1.41
CA PHE A 77 -8.09 0.34 -0.27
C PHE A 77 -8.10 -1.18 -0.35
N TYR A 78 -8.22 -1.84 0.79
CA TYR A 78 -8.31 -3.29 0.87
C TYR A 78 -9.77 -3.72 1.04
N VAL A 79 -10.10 -4.88 0.46
CA VAL A 79 -11.37 -5.57 0.70
C VAL A 79 -11.09 -6.72 1.66
N GLY A 80 -11.92 -6.86 2.69
CA GLY A 80 -11.75 -7.93 3.67
C GLY A 80 -11.96 -9.31 3.03
N ASN A 81 -10.98 -10.20 3.19
CA ASN A 81 -11.02 -11.55 2.63
C ASN A 81 -11.70 -12.60 3.56
N GLY A 82 -12.28 -12.16 4.68
CA GLY A 82 -12.75 -13.01 5.78
C GLY A 82 -11.69 -13.23 6.86
N THR A 83 -12.07 -13.85 7.99
CA THR A 83 -11.17 -14.11 9.12
C THR A 83 -10.43 -15.44 9.04
N ASN A 84 -10.95 -16.38 8.24
CA ASN A 84 -10.48 -17.76 8.17
C ASN A 84 -10.04 -18.14 6.75
N TRP A 85 -9.62 -17.16 5.96
CA TRP A 85 -9.14 -17.37 4.59
C TRP A 85 -7.61 -17.30 4.56
N PRO A 86 -6.92 -18.17 3.80
CA PRO A 86 -5.47 -18.08 3.65
C PRO A 86 -5.03 -16.69 3.17
N MET A 87 -3.81 -16.32 3.55
CA MET A 87 -3.22 -15.05 3.10
C MET A 87 -2.67 -15.20 1.66
N PRO A 88 -2.61 -14.11 0.89
CA PRO A 88 -1.87 -14.10 -0.37
C PRO A 88 -0.44 -14.65 -0.18
N HIS A 89 0.08 -15.33 -1.20
CA HIS A 89 1.35 -16.06 -1.21
C HIS A 89 1.40 -17.37 -0.40
N GLN A 90 0.34 -17.76 0.29
CA GLN A 90 0.28 -19.11 0.88
C GLN A 90 -0.09 -20.14 -0.21
N PRO A 91 0.50 -21.35 -0.22
CA PRO A 91 0.16 -22.38 -1.22
C PRO A 91 -1.32 -22.80 -1.21
N ALA A 92 -1.98 -22.70 -0.06
CA ALA A 92 -3.40 -23.00 0.10
C ALA A 92 -4.32 -21.84 -0.31
N TYR A 93 -3.76 -20.70 -0.75
CA TYR A 93 -4.57 -19.55 -1.16
C TYR A 93 -5.37 -19.87 -2.40
N ASP A 94 -6.69 -19.80 -2.23
CA ASP A 94 -7.67 -19.75 -3.30
C ASP A 94 -8.38 -18.39 -3.22
N PHE A 95 -8.65 -17.77 -4.37
CA PHE A 95 -9.27 -16.44 -4.37
C PHE A 95 -10.72 -16.53 -3.91
N ASN A 96 -11.15 -15.60 -3.04
CA ASN A 96 -12.51 -15.60 -2.53
C ASN A 96 -13.44 -14.80 -3.44
N ASP A 97 -14.07 -15.44 -4.43
CA ASP A 97 -14.97 -14.77 -5.37
C ASP A 97 -16.13 -14.00 -4.72
N HIS A 98 -16.53 -14.38 -3.50
CA HIS A 98 -17.58 -13.69 -2.76
C HIS A 98 -17.23 -12.23 -2.41
N ILE A 99 -15.95 -11.83 -2.48
CA ILE A 99 -15.53 -10.43 -2.22
C ILE A 99 -15.66 -9.54 -3.46
N LEU A 100 -15.79 -10.12 -4.67
CA LEU A 100 -15.85 -9.37 -5.92
C LEU A 100 -16.97 -8.31 -5.95
N PRO A 101 -18.21 -8.61 -5.54
CA PRO A 101 -19.29 -7.61 -5.57
C PRO A 101 -18.98 -6.37 -4.74
N THR A 102 -18.26 -6.52 -3.62
CA THR A 102 -17.84 -5.40 -2.76
C THR A 102 -16.90 -4.47 -3.50
N ALA A 103 -15.83 -5.02 -4.09
CA ALA A 103 -14.87 -4.23 -4.86
C ALA A 103 -15.54 -3.54 -6.06
N ALA A 104 -16.28 -4.31 -6.87
CA ALA A 104 -16.95 -3.83 -8.06
C ALA A 104 -17.95 -2.71 -7.76
N THR A 105 -18.76 -2.86 -6.70
CA THR A 105 -19.74 -1.84 -6.29
C THR A 105 -19.07 -0.54 -5.89
N VAL A 106 -17.97 -0.60 -5.12
CA VAL A 106 -17.25 0.61 -4.69
C VAL A 106 -16.62 1.31 -5.89
N PHE A 107 -15.96 0.59 -6.80
CA PHE A 107 -15.37 1.17 -8.01
C PHE A 107 -16.42 1.75 -8.97
N LEU A 108 -17.54 1.06 -9.18
CA LEU A 108 -18.64 1.56 -10.01
C LEU A 108 -19.18 2.88 -9.46
N LYS A 109 -19.49 2.94 -8.16
CA LYS A 109 -20.00 4.16 -7.52
C LYS A 109 -18.96 5.29 -7.48
N LEU A 110 -17.67 4.97 -7.44
CA LEU A 110 -16.60 5.96 -7.61
C LEU A 110 -16.67 6.58 -8.99
N ALA A 111 -16.75 5.78 -10.05
CA ALA A 111 -16.85 6.26 -11.42
C ALA A 111 -18.11 7.11 -11.64
N GLU A 112 -19.27 6.68 -11.13
CA GLU A 112 -20.54 7.43 -11.19
C GLU A 112 -20.50 8.77 -10.43
N SER A 113 -19.61 8.91 -9.45
CA SER A 113 -19.48 10.14 -8.65
C SER A 113 -18.54 11.19 -9.27
N GLU A 114 -17.96 10.92 -10.43
CA GLU A 114 -17.14 11.86 -11.20
C GLU A 114 -17.94 12.60 -12.30
N THR A 115 -19.20 12.22 -12.51
CA THR A 115 -20.19 12.95 -13.33
C THR A 115 -21.00 13.93 -12.48
#